data_AF-A0A0D2G7X5-F1
#
_entry.id   AF-A0A0D2G7X5-F1
#
_cell.length_a   1.000
_cell.length_b   1.000
_cell.length_c   1.000
_cell.angle_alpha   90.00
_cell.angle_beta   90.00
_cell.angle_gamma   90.00
#
_symmetry.space_group_name_H-M   'P 1'
#
loop_
_entity.id
_entity.type
_entity.pdbx_description
1 polymer ?
#
loop_
_entity_poly.entity_id
_entity_poly.type
_entity_poly.pdbx_seq_one_letter_code
_entity_poly.pdbx_strand_id
1 'polypeptide(L)'
;MPERSQQLWRVLKVAVGMEYTNPSRALKIVDMVMNQVDSYYGSPSTWHDMSVLAGRVGHRQGRLALVQAGIRQWPLDVRLLCEEARMLVSFEEGCDHELGREKWQRLLAMEQSLTGFEWRFWVYGAEYKATFLGRTREGLKMLDQGVLKVKRKYLMNVFRAYRTILLDSIPGRELKTKAEMRNYQKWAGRVLEERFKVGLDLGVEYGYVLALDLAKLYQKKAASADEKEQEKLNKALYFLDLAESLFSGNRNYQIWEIYVTKARVLMALRRYGDALKIFKSLPSSERFRPSNANMLRLAALMTGEDFGDKKKYEEFSDEPAWPEAGEGLFDNNGAGLLQLARGSKDMENILLKVAAELVSAEKGGES
;
A
#
# COMPACT_ATOMS: atom_id res chain seq x y z
N MET A 1 32.84 -2.72 -31.07
CA MET A 1 31.77 -2.07 -30.29
C MET A 1 32.03 -0.58 -30.31
N PRO A 2 31.02 0.29 -30.47
CA PRO A 2 31.20 1.74 -30.31
C PRO A 2 31.84 2.04 -28.95
N GLU A 3 32.78 2.98 -28.92
CA GLU A 3 33.50 3.34 -27.70
C GLU A 3 32.55 4.06 -26.74
N ARG A 4 32.20 3.42 -25.62
CA ARG A 4 31.32 3.99 -24.60
C ARG A 4 32.10 4.98 -23.75
N SER A 5 31.82 6.27 -23.90
CA SER A 5 32.58 7.33 -23.22
C SER A 5 31.81 8.00 -22.08
N GLN A 6 30.48 7.85 -22.01
CA GLN A 6 29.64 8.62 -21.10
C GLN A 6 29.17 7.81 -19.87
N GLN A 7 29.30 8.40 -18.68
CA GLN A 7 28.87 7.79 -17.42
C GLN A 7 27.40 8.08 -17.11
N LEU A 8 26.54 7.05 -17.13
CA LEU A 8 25.09 7.20 -16.92
C LEU A 8 24.74 7.80 -15.55
N TRP A 9 25.52 7.49 -14.51
CA TRP A 9 25.23 7.94 -13.14
C TRP A 9 25.25 9.47 -13.00
N ARG A 10 26.05 10.17 -13.82
CA ARG A 10 26.14 11.64 -13.81
C ARG A 10 24.83 12.26 -14.25
N VAL A 11 24.24 11.70 -15.31
CA VAL A 11 22.96 12.15 -15.87
C VAL A 11 21.81 11.77 -14.92
N LEU A 12 21.83 10.55 -14.39
CA LEU A 12 20.85 10.07 -13.42
C LEU A 12 20.75 11.00 -12.19
N LYS A 13 21.89 11.42 -11.62
CA LYS A 13 21.92 12.32 -10.46
C LYS A 13 21.18 13.64 -10.73
N VAL A 14 21.33 14.18 -11.94
CA VAL A 14 20.65 15.42 -12.35
C VAL A 14 19.15 15.16 -12.54
N ALA A 15 18.80 14.07 -13.23
CA ALA A 15 17.40 13.74 -13.53
C ALA A 15 16.58 13.50 -12.27
N VAL A 16 17.12 12.77 -11.28
CA VAL A 16 16.43 12.48 -10.01
C VAL A 16 16.10 13.75 -9.22
N GLY A 17 16.97 14.76 -9.25
CA GLY A 17 16.71 16.05 -8.61
C GLY A 17 15.56 16.85 -9.26
N MET A 18 15.16 16.48 -10.47
CA MET A 18 14.13 17.16 -11.25
C MET A 18 12.81 16.37 -11.32
N GLU A 19 12.79 15.10 -10.90
CA GLU A 19 11.65 14.20 -11.09
C GLU A 19 10.33 14.78 -10.55
N TYR A 20 10.35 15.36 -9.35
CA TYR A 20 9.15 15.91 -8.69
C TYR A 20 9.02 17.43 -8.81
N THR A 21 10.11 18.13 -9.11
CA THR A 21 10.15 19.60 -9.18
C THR A 21 9.96 20.12 -10.61
N ASN A 22 10.38 19.35 -11.61
CA ASN A 22 10.22 19.65 -13.02
C ASN A 22 10.20 18.36 -13.88
N PRO A 23 9.08 17.61 -13.87
CA PRO A 23 8.94 16.34 -14.58
C PRO A 23 9.24 16.45 -16.08
N SER A 24 8.84 17.54 -16.72
CA SER A 24 9.08 17.79 -18.16
C SER A 24 10.56 17.90 -18.50
N ARG A 25 11.37 18.48 -17.61
CA ARG A 25 12.83 18.55 -17.79
C ARG A 25 13.49 17.19 -17.54
N ALA A 26 13.01 16.43 -16.56
CA ALA A 26 13.47 15.06 -16.34
C ALA A 26 13.17 14.17 -17.55
N LEU A 27 11.98 14.31 -18.17
CA LEU A 27 11.61 13.61 -19.40
C LEU A 27 12.59 13.92 -20.55
N LYS A 28 12.91 15.20 -20.79
CA LYS A 28 13.90 15.60 -21.83
C LYS A 28 15.28 14.97 -21.60
N ILE A 29 15.68 14.77 -20.35
CA ILE A 29 16.95 14.09 -20.02
C ILE A 29 16.86 12.60 -20.39
N VAL A 30 15.73 11.94 -20.12
CA VAL A 30 15.49 10.56 -20.55
C VAL A 30 15.55 10.46 -22.09
N ASP A 31 14.90 11.38 -22.82
CA ASP A 31 14.93 11.42 -24.29
C ASP A 31 16.37 11.54 -24.82
N MET A 32 17.16 12.44 -24.23
CA MET A 32 18.57 12.63 -24.58
C MET A 32 19.38 11.35 -24.37
N VAL A 33 19.20 10.67 -23.24
CA VAL A 33 19.87 9.39 -22.97
C VAL A 33 19.41 8.33 -23.95
N MET A 34 18.13 8.26 -24.27
CA MET A 34 17.56 7.31 -25.23
C MET A 34 18.15 7.46 -26.63
N ASN A 35 18.29 8.70 -27.11
CA ASN A 35 18.89 8.99 -28.41
C ASN A 35 20.37 8.62 -28.51
N GLN A 36 21.05 8.44 -27.38
CA GLN A 36 22.48 8.12 -27.31
C GLN A 36 22.75 6.91 -26.40
N VAL A 37 21.78 5.99 -26.29
CA VAL A 37 21.78 4.96 -25.23
C VAL A 37 23.04 4.08 -25.25
N ASP A 38 23.54 3.78 -26.45
CA ASP A 38 24.73 2.95 -26.64
C ASP A 38 26.05 3.69 -26.35
N SER A 39 26.02 5.01 -26.17
CA SER A 39 27.20 5.81 -25.76
C SER A 39 27.45 5.79 -24.25
N TYR A 40 26.44 5.38 -23.47
CA TYR A 40 26.50 5.34 -22.01
C TYR A 40 26.99 3.99 -21.47
N TYR A 41 27.68 4.04 -20.32
CA TYR A 41 27.96 2.87 -19.48
C TYR A 41 27.57 3.13 -18.02
N GLY A 42 27.30 2.07 -17.29
CA GLY A 42 26.87 2.15 -15.90
C GLY A 42 26.79 0.78 -15.24
N SER A 43 26.74 0.79 -13.90
CA SER A 43 26.46 -0.43 -13.12
C SER A 43 25.01 -0.90 -13.34
N PRO A 44 24.67 -2.16 -13.04
CA PRO A 44 23.29 -2.64 -13.13
C PRO A 44 22.30 -1.78 -12.32
N SER A 45 22.71 -1.32 -11.12
CA SER A 45 21.91 -0.40 -10.31
C SER A 45 21.64 0.92 -11.03
N THR A 46 22.62 1.47 -11.72
CA THR A 46 22.46 2.74 -12.45
C THR A 46 21.48 2.60 -13.62
N TRP A 47 21.57 1.51 -14.38
CA TRP A 47 20.63 1.21 -15.47
C TRP A 47 19.21 1.00 -14.94
N HIS A 48 19.08 0.22 -13.86
CA HIS A 48 17.82 0.03 -13.16
C HIS A 48 17.20 1.37 -12.73
N ASP A 49 17.94 2.20 -12.01
CA ASP A 49 17.43 3.45 -11.44
C ASP A 49 17.03 4.45 -12.51
N MET A 50 17.78 4.51 -13.62
CA MET A 50 17.41 5.32 -14.79
C MET A 50 16.12 4.81 -15.44
N SER A 51 15.94 3.49 -15.54
CA SER A 51 14.69 2.91 -16.06
C SER A 51 13.49 3.23 -15.16
N VAL A 52 13.67 3.18 -13.84
CA VAL A 52 12.63 3.55 -12.87
C VAL A 52 12.26 5.02 -13.02
N LEU A 53 13.25 5.91 -13.15
CA LEU A 53 13.01 7.32 -13.42
C LEU A 53 12.23 7.53 -14.71
N ALA A 54 12.62 6.86 -15.80
CA ALA A 54 11.89 6.91 -17.07
C ALA A 54 10.41 6.52 -16.90
N GLY A 55 10.13 5.47 -16.12
CA GLY A 55 8.76 5.08 -15.78
C GLY A 55 7.98 6.17 -15.03
N ARG A 56 8.60 6.81 -14.04
CA ARG A 56 7.94 7.84 -13.21
C ARG A 56 7.64 9.13 -13.96
N VAL A 57 8.45 9.49 -14.96
CA VAL A 57 8.19 10.63 -15.85
C VAL A 57 7.30 10.27 -17.05
N GLY A 58 6.70 9.07 -17.07
CA GLY A 58 5.76 8.64 -18.11
C GLY A 58 6.40 8.09 -19.40
N HIS A 59 7.73 7.93 -19.45
CA HIS A 59 8.45 7.48 -20.64
C HIS A 59 8.49 5.93 -20.74
N ARG A 60 7.35 5.28 -21.06
CA ARG A 60 7.21 3.81 -21.07
C ARG A 60 8.20 3.08 -22.00
N GLN A 61 8.35 3.51 -23.25
CA GLN A 61 9.25 2.86 -24.21
C GLN A 61 10.72 2.92 -23.76
N GLY A 62 11.14 4.09 -23.29
CA GLY A 62 12.46 4.34 -22.72
C GLY A 62 12.75 3.50 -21.48
N ARG A 63 11.75 3.24 -20.63
CA ARG A 63 11.92 2.35 -19.47
C ARG A 63 12.40 0.95 -19.88
N LEU A 64 11.71 0.29 -20.82
CA LEU A 64 12.12 -1.05 -21.28
C LEU A 64 13.47 -1.01 -22.00
N ALA A 65 13.66 -0.02 -22.89
CA ALA A 65 14.88 0.09 -23.67
C ALA A 65 16.13 0.35 -22.79
N LEU A 66 16.00 1.12 -21.70
CA LEU A 66 17.07 1.33 -20.72
C LEU A 66 17.43 0.04 -19.97
N VAL A 67 16.45 -0.77 -19.59
CA VAL A 67 16.71 -2.08 -18.98
C VAL A 67 17.44 -2.99 -19.98
N GLN A 68 16.98 -3.04 -21.23
CA GLN A 68 17.60 -3.83 -22.29
C GLN A 68 19.03 -3.37 -22.60
N ALA A 69 19.28 -2.05 -22.61
CA ALA A 69 20.63 -1.51 -22.72
C ALA A 69 21.53 -1.96 -21.56
N GLY A 70 21.01 -1.93 -20.33
CA GLY A 70 21.69 -2.48 -19.16
C GLY A 70 22.02 -3.98 -19.31
N ILE A 71 21.07 -4.80 -19.77
CA ILE A 71 21.25 -6.24 -20.01
C ILE A 71 22.32 -6.50 -21.07
N ARG A 72 22.41 -5.68 -22.12
CA ARG A 72 23.52 -5.79 -23.11
C ARG A 72 24.89 -5.60 -22.47
N GLN A 73 25.00 -4.84 -21.37
CA GLN A 73 26.27 -4.68 -20.62
C GLN A 73 26.43 -5.74 -19.53
N TRP A 74 25.32 -6.18 -18.93
CA TRP A 74 25.29 -7.07 -17.77
C TRP A 74 24.29 -8.22 -18.01
N PRO A 75 24.59 -9.17 -18.92
CA PRO A 75 23.61 -10.15 -19.41
C PRO A 75 23.14 -11.17 -18.37
N LEU A 76 23.88 -11.30 -17.27
CA LEU A 76 23.58 -12.22 -16.16
C LEU A 76 23.07 -11.50 -14.91
N ASP A 77 22.88 -10.18 -14.95
CA ASP A 77 22.37 -9.44 -13.80
C ASP A 77 20.89 -9.76 -13.56
N VAL A 78 20.62 -10.49 -12.47
CA VAL A 78 19.28 -10.98 -12.12
C VAL A 78 18.28 -9.84 -11.94
N ARG A 79 18.71 -8.68 -11.41
CA ARG A 79 17.82 -7.54 -11.20
C ARG A 79 17.29 -7.01 -12.52
N LEU A 80 18.17 -6.75 -13.48
CA LEU A 80 17.78 -6.24 -14.79
C LEU A 80 16.92 -7.26 -15.55
N LEU A 81 17.28 -8.54 -15.49
CA LEU A 81 16.50 -9.62 -16.09
C LEU A 81 15.09 -9.71 -15.48
N CYS A 82 14.96 -9.60 -14.15
CA CYS A 82 13.66 -9.59 -13.48
C CYS A 82 12.79 -8.39 -13.87
N GLU A 83 13.39 -7.21 -14.07
CA GLU A 83 12.65 -6.01 -14.49
C GLU A 83 12.20 -6.11 -15.96
N GLU A 84 13.06 -6.59 -16.88
CA GLU A 84 12.67 -6.86 -18.26
C GLU A 84 11.49 -7.84 -18.30
N ALA A 85 11.65 -8.99 -17.62
CA ALA A 85 10.62 -10.03 -17.59
C ALA A 85 9.30 -9.51 -17.00
N ARG A 86 9.34 -8.70 -15.94
CA ARG A 86 8.15 -8.11 -15.32
C ARG A 86 7.42 -7.15 -16.26
N MET A 87 8.14 -6.28 -16.97
CA MET A 87 7.53 -5.32 -17.89
C MET A 87 6.84 -6.03 -19.05
N LEU A 88 7.47 -7.07 -19.60
CA LEU A 88 6.94 -7.85 -20.73
C LEU A 88 5.68 -8.68 -20.39
N VAL A 89 5.50 -9.04 -19.12
CA VAL A 89 4.29 -9.77 -18.65
C VAL A 89 3.26 -8.87 -17.97
N SER A 90 3.49 -7.56 -17.91
CA SER A 90 2.53 -6.62 -17.32
C SER A 90 1.30 -6.43 -18.22
N PHE A 91 0.14 -6.11 -17.65
CA PHE A 91 -1.11 -5.88 -18.39
C PHE A 91 -1.15 -4.51 -19.12
N GLU A 92 0.00 -3.93 -19.44
CA GLU A 92 0.08 -2.69 -20.21
C GLU A 92 -0.08 -2.99 -21.71
N GLU A 93 -0.76 -2.10 -22.46
CA GLU A 93 -0.91 -2.24 -23.92
C GLU A 93 0.46 -2.32 -24.62
N GLY A 94 0.60 -3.27 -25.56
CA GLY A 94 1.82 -3.45 -26.36
C GLY A 94 2.89 -4.35 -25.75
N CYS A 95 2.58 -5.11 -24.68
CA CYS A 95 3.52 -6.05 -24.07
C CYS A 95 3.66 -7.37 -24.85
N ASP A 96 4.89 -7.87 -24.96
CA ASP A 96 5.19 -9.19 -25.53
C ASP A 96 5.20 -10.27 -24.43
N HIS A 97 4.02 -10.83 -24.18
CA HIS A 97 3.80 -11.83 -23.13
C HIS A 97 4.53 -13.16 -23.38
N GLU A 98 4.77 -13.52 -24.64
CA GLU A 98 5.48 -14.75 -24.99
C GLU A 98 6.96 -14.61 -24.65
N LEU A 99 7.57 -13.50 -25.07
CA LEU A 99 8.94 -13.16 -24.70
C LEU A 99 9.07 -13.04 -23.17
N GLY A 100 8.13 -12.35 -22.52
CA GLY A 100 8.12 -12.23 -21.05
C GLY A 100 8.09 -13.59 -20.34
N ARG A 101 7.30 -14.55 -20.85
CA ARG A 101 7.27 -15.93 -20.36
C ARG A 101 8.61 -16.64 -20.56
N GLU A 102 9.22 -16.51 -21.73
CA GLU A 102 10.54 -17.09 -22.03
C GLU A 102 11.59 -16.56 -21.04
N LYS A 103 11.63 -15.24 -20.81
CA LYS A 103 12.55 -14.62 -19.84
C LYS A 103 12.34 -15.15 -18.43
N TRP A 104 11.09 -15.29 -17.98
CA TRP A 104 10.77 -15.87 -16.67
C TRP A 104 11.20 -17.33 -16.56
N GLN A 105 10.97 -18.14 -17.59
CA GLN A 105 11.45 -19.53 -17.61
C GLN A 105 12.97 -19.61 -17.50
N ARG A 106 13.68 -18.74 -18.22
CA ARG A 106 15.14 -18.66 -18.14
C ARG A 106 15.62 -18.26 -16.76
N LEU A 107 15.01 -17.24 -16.14
CA LEU A 107 15.28 -16.82 -14.76
C LEU A 107 15.05 -17.97 -13.75
N LEU A 108 13.95 -18.71 -13.90
CA LEU A 108 13.64 -19.85 -13.02
C LEU A 108 14.60 -21.03 -13.18
N ALA A 109 15.25 -21.16 -14.33
CA ALA A 109 16.26 -22.18 -14.61
C ALA A 109 17.69 -21.78 -14.17
N MET A 110 17.92 -20.52 -13.77
CA MET A 110 19.22 -20.07 -13.28
C MET A 110 19.56 -20.71 -11.93
N GLU A 111 20.86 -20.85 -11.66
CA GLU A 111 21.33 -21.35 -10.36
C GLU A 111 20.85 -20.45 -9.21
N GLN A 112 20.41 -21.08 -8.12
CA GLN A 112 19.96 -20.35 -6.92
C GLN A 112 21.09 -19.56 -6.24
N SER A 113 22.35 -19.91 -6.49
CA SER A 113 23.53 -19.14 -6.08
C SER A 113 23.50 -17.71 -6.63
N LEU A 114 22.93 -17.52 -7.82
CA LEU A 114 22.80 -16.24 -8.51
C LEU A 114 21.50 -15.51 -8.13
N THR A 115 20.38 -16.22 -8.13
CA THR A 115 19.04 -15.61 -7.96
C THR A 115 18.63 -15.44 -6.51
N GLY A 116 19.12 -16.29 -5.61
CA GLY A 116 18.57 -16.45 -4.26
C GLY A 116 18.62 -15.20 -3.38
N PHE A 117 19.60 -14.32 -3.58
CA PHE A 117 19.75 -13.11 -2.77
C PHE A 117 19.01 -11.88 -3.33
N GLU A 118 18.51 -11.94 -4.57
CA GLU A 118 17.81 -10.82 -5.21
C GLU A 118 16.31 -10.92 -4.92
N TRP A 119 15.79 -9.99 -4.12
CA TRP A 119 14.39 -10.03 -3.67
C TRP A 119 13.39 -9.94 -4.83
N ARG A 120 13.74 -9.24 -5.93
CA ARG A 120 12.88 -9.12 -7.11
C ARG A 120 12.61 -10.45 -7.77
N PHE A 121 13.58 -11.36 -7.77
CA PHE A 121 13.37 -12.71 -8.29
C PHE A 121 12.21 -13.38 -7.56
N TRP A 122 12.24 -13.35 -6.23
CA TRP A 122 11.19 -13.94 -5.40
C TRP A 122 9.85 -13.21 -5.51
N VAL A 123 9.85 -11.88 -5.46
CA VAL A 123 8.61 -11.09 -5.49
C VAL A 123 7.96 -11.11 -6.86
N TYR A 124 8.69 -10.73 -7.91
CA TYR A 124 8.12 -10.66 -9.26
C TYR A 124 7.86 -12.06 -9.83
N GLY A 125 8.68 -13.06 -9.47
CA GLY A 125 8.40 -14.44 -9.84
C GLY A 125 7.13 -14.97 -9.17
N ALA A 126 6.86 -14.56 -7.93
CA ALA A 126 5.64 -14.90 -7.24
C ALA A 126 4.41 -14.19 -7.84
N GLU A 127 4.53 -12.90 -8.21
CA GLU A 127 3.52 -12.16 -8.97
C GLU A 127 3.24 -12.84 -10.33
N TYR A 128 4.29 -13.20 -11.08
CA TYR A 128 4.16 -13.93 -12.34
C TYR A 128 3.41 -15.25 -12.18
N LYS A 129 3.79 -16.07 -11.18
CA LYS A 129 3.09 -17.33 -10.90
C LYS A 129 1.65 -17.10 -10.47
N ALA A 130 1.39 -16.16 -9.57
CA ALA A 130 0.07 -15.97 -8.99
C ALA A 130 -0.90 -15.27 -9.94
N THR A 131 -0.49 -14.14 -10.51
CA THR A 131 -1.35 -13.20 -11.23
C THR A 131 -1.38 -13.53 -12.73
N PHE A 132 -0.22 -13.78 -13.34
CA PHE A 132 -0.16 -14.06 -14.78
C PHE A 132 -0.52 -15.51 -15.12
N LEU A 133 -0.06 -16.49 -14.31
CA LEU A 133 -0.37 -17.91 -14.53
C LEU A 133 -1.59 -18.44 -13.74
N GLY A 134 -2.17 -17.64 -12.85
CA GLY A 134 -3.28 -18.07 -11.99
C GLY A 134 -2.88 -19.09 -10.90
N ARG A 135 -1.59 -19.24 -10.61
CA ARG A 135 -1.04 -20.26 -9.70
C ARG A 135 -0.69 -19.67 -8.33
N THR A 136 -1.68 -19.12 -7.63
CA THR A 136 -1.51 -18.43 -6.34
C THR A 136 -0.68 -19.24 -5.33
N ARG A 137 -0.94 -20.54 -5.18
CA ARG A 137 -0.19 -21.40 -4.24
C ARG A 137 1.30 -21.52 -4.58
N GLU A 138 1.65 -21.56 -5.86
CA GLU A 138 3.06 -21.58 -6.26
C GLU A 138 3.73 -20.22 -6.01
N GLY A 139 3.01 -19.11 -6.25
CA GLY A 139 3.48 -17.77 -5.91
C GLY A 139 3.77 -17.64 -4.40
N LEU A 140 2.87 -18.11 -3.55
CA LEU A 140 3.08 -18.11 -2.10
C LEU A 140 4.28 -18.96 -1.67
N LYS A 141 4.46 -20.16 -2.25
CA LYS A 141 5.65 -20.99 -2.00
C LYS A 141 6.94 -20.28 -2.39
N MET A 142 6.91 -19.51 -3.47
CA MET A 142 8.05 -18.72 -3.91
C MET A 142 8.38 -17.59 -2.91
N LEU A 143 7.36 -16.93 -2.35
CA LEU A 143 7.57 -15.96 -1.26
C LEU A 143 8.10 -16.64 0.01
N ASP A 144 7.59 -17.81 0.39
CA ASP A 144 8.09 -18.59 1.54
C ASP A 144 9.59 -18.89 1.38
N GLN A 145 10.02 -19.30 0.18
CA GLN A 145 11.45 -19.49 -0.13
C GLN A 145 12.24 -18.18 -0.10
N GLY A 146 11.64 -17.08 -0.59
CA GLY A 146 12.24 -15.75 -0.54
C GLY A 146 12.54 -15.29 0.88
N VAL A 147 11.66 -15.56 1.85
CA VAL A 147 11.88 -15.25 3.27
C VAL A 147 13.17 -15.90 3.81
N LEU A 148 13.51 -17.09 3.33
CA LEU A 148 14.69 -17.85 3.78
C LEU A 148 16.00 -17.41 3.11
N LYS A 149 15.94 -16.72 1.96
CA LYS A 149 17.10 -16.47 1.08
C LYS A 149 17.46 -14.99 0.99
N VAL A 150 16.48 -14.11 1.09
CA VAL A 150 16.65 -12.66 0.92
C VAL A 150 17.28 -12.03 2.16
N LYS A 151 18.18 -11.07 1.96
CA LYS A 151 18.78 -10.29 3.05
C LYS A 151 17.72 -9.52 3.83
N ARG A 152 17.87 -9.44 5.16
CA ARG A 152 16.92 -8.79 6.10
C ARG A 152 16.37 -7.43 5.62
N LYS A 153 17.23 -6.54 5.12
CA LYS A 153 16.85 -5.20 4.62
C LYS A 153 15.86 -5.19 3.45
N TYR A 154 15.71 -6.31 2.74
CA TYR A 154 14.78 -6.45 1.62
C TYR A 154 13.59 -7.36 1.95
N LEU A 155 13.52 -7.94 3.15
CA LEU A 155 12.42 -8.83 3.54
C LEU A 155 11.07 -8.12 3.55
N MET A 156 11.03 -6.80 3.82
CA MET A 156 9.80 -6.03 3.74
C MET A 156 9.15 -6.13 2.34
N ASN A 157 9.96 -6.16 1.27
CA ASN A 157 9.43 -6.32 -0.08
C ASN A 157 8.76 -7.70 -0.27
N VAL A 158 9.36 -8.75 0.30
CA VAL A 158 8.81 -10.11 0.28
C VAL A 158 7.51 -10.18 1.09
N PHE A 159 7.48 -9.61 2.29
CA PHE A 159 6.27 -9.63 3.12
C PHE A 159 5.12 -8.84 2.50
N ARG A 160 5.37 -7.65 1.94
CA ARG A 160 4.34 -6.88 1.24
C ARG A 160 3.76 -7.61 0.04
N ALA A 161 4.57 -8.41 -0.67
CA ALA A 161 4.11 -9.16 -1.83
C ALA A 161 3.03 -10.21 -1.50
N TYR A 162 2.96 -10.71 -0.25
CA TYR A 162 1.86 -11.60 0.15
C TYR A 162 0.50 -10.91 -0.01
N ARG A 163 0.41 -9.64 0.35
CA ARG A 163 -0.81 -8.84 0.18
C ARG A 163 -1.15 -8.68 -1.29
N THR A 164 -0.16 -8.32 -2.11
CA THR A 164 -0.34 -8.15 -3.56
C THR A 164 -0.88 -9.41 -4.23
N ILE A 165 -0.36 -10.58 -3.84
CA ILE A 165 -0.80 -11.88 -4.37
C ILE A 165 -2.19 -12.27 -3.87
N LEU A 166 -2.51 -11.99 -2.61
CA LEU A 166 -3.73 -12.50 -1.97
C LEU A 166 -4.93 -11.57 -2.11
N LEU A 167 -4.71 -10.26 -2.07
CA LEU A 167 -5.78 -9.25 -2.03
C LEU A 167 -5.85 -8.42 -3.32
N ASP A 168 -4.70 -8.06 -3.90
CA ASP A 168 -4.65 -7.11 -5.02
C ASP A 168 -4.67 -7.83 -6.39
N SER A 169 -4.47 -9.15 -6.41
CA SER A 169 -4.55 -9.98 -7.62
C SER A 169 -5.90 -10.68 -7.72
N ILE A 170 -6.42 -10.82 -8.95
CA ILE A 170 -7.59 -11.65 -9.22
C ILE A 170 -7.27 -13.08 -8.76
N PRO A 171 -8.10 -13.71 -7.92
CA PRO A 171 -7.88 -15.09 -7.52
C PRO A 171 -7.71 -15.96 -8.78
N GLY A 172 -6.72 -16.84 -8.80
CA GLY A 172 -6.44 -17.71 -9.96
C GLY A 172 -7.56 -18.69 -10.35
N ARG A 173 -8.70 -18.60 -9.65
CA ARG A 173 -9.98 -19.23 -10.00
C ARG A 173 -11.08 -18.19 -9.87
N GLU A 174 -12.05 -18.27 -10.77
CA GLU A 174 -13.27 -17.47 -10.65
C GLU A 174 -13.99 -17.80 -9.32
N LEU A 175 -14.34 -16.77 -8.55
CA LEU A 175 -15.15 -16.90 -7.34
C LEU A 175 -16.59 -16.55 -7.71
N LYS A 176 -17.43 -17.56 -7.94
CA LYS A 176 -18.78 -17.40 -8.49
C LYS A 176 -19.81 -17.02 -7.45
N THR A 177 -19.52 -17.30 -6.17
CA THR A 177 -20.47 -17.14 -5.08
C THR A 177 -19.92 -16.27 -3.95
N LYS A 178 -20.84 -15.60 -3.22
CA LYS A 178 -20.51 -14.87 -1.99
C LYS A 178 -19.85 -15.78 -0.93
N ALA A 179 -20.23 -17.05 -0.88
CA ALA A 179 -19.65 -18.03 0.05
C ALA A 179 -18.18 -18.33 -0.30
N GLU A 180 -17.85 -18.53 -1.58
CA GLU A 180 -16.48 -18.72 -2.05
C GLU A 180 -15.61 -17.48 -1.78
N MET A 181 -16.14 -16.28 -1.99
CA MET A 181 -15.46 -15.03 -1.67
C MET A 181 -15.14 -14.91 -0.18
N ARG A 182 -16.11 -15.20 0.70
CA ARG A 182 -15.90 -15.20 2.15
C ARG A 182 -14.88 -16.24 2.58
N ASN A 183 -14.93 -17.45 2.02
CA ASN A 183 -13.97 -18.52 2.32
C ASN A 183 -12.55 -18.15 1.86
N TYR A 184 -12.43 -17.53 0.69
CA TYR A 184 -11.16 -17.01 0.19
C TYR A 184 -10.60 -15.91 1.10
N GLN A 185 -11.42 -14.92 1.47
CA GLN A 185 -11.01 -13.84 2.38
C GLN A 185 -10.57 -14.37 3.75
N LYS A 186 -11.28 -15.35 4.31
CA LYS A 186 -10.88 -16.03 5.57
C LYS A 186 -9.55 -16.75 5.43
N TRP A 187 -9.31 -17.45 4.32
CA TRP A 187 -8.05 -18.12 4.06
C TRP A 187 -6.90 -17.12 3.86
N ALA A 188 -7.06 -16.14 2.98
CA ALA A 188 -6.08 -15.09 2.72
C ALA A 188 -5.73 -14.33 4.01
N GLY A 189 -6.74 -13.97 4.81
CA GLY A 189 -6.55 -13.32 6.10
C GLY A 189 -5.90 -14.19 7.18
N ARG A 190 -5.85 -15.52 7.04
CA ARG A 190 -5.03 -16.38 7.91
C ARG A 190 -3.58 -16.41 7.45
N VAL A 191 -3.35 -16.56 6.15
CA VAL A 191 -1.99 -16.56 5.57
C VAL A 191 -1.29 -15.23 5.84
N LEU A 192 -1.96 -14.10 5.63
CA LEU A 192 -1.40 -12.78 5.91
C LEU A 192 -1.07 -12.60 7.40
N GLU A 193 -1.96 -13.04 8.29
CA GLU A 193 -1.72 -12.96 9.73
C GLU A 193 -0.47 -13.74 10.14
N GLU A 194 -0.35 -14.99 9.70
CA GLU A 194 0.80 -15.85 10.00
C GLU A 194 2.10 -15.24 9.47
N ARG A 195 2.11 -14.79 8.21
CA ARG A 195 3.33 -14.29 7.57
C ARG A 195 3.75 -12.94 8.11
N PHE A 196 2.83 -12.03 8.41
CA PHE A 196 3.19 -10.74 9.00
C PHE A 196 3.73 -10.89 10.43
N LYS A 197 3.20 -11.83 11.23
CA LYS A 197 3.79 -12.17 12.53
C LYS A 197 5.22 -12.68 12.40
N VAL A 198 5.46 -13.61 11.48
CA VAL A 198 6.83 -14.08 11.17
C VAL A 198 7.75 -12.91 10.78
N GLY A 199 7.26 -11.96 9.98
CA GLY A 199 8.04 -10.76 9.63
C GLY A 199 8.38 -9.89 10.84
N LEU A 200 7.44 -9.71 11.78
CA LEU A 200 7.70 -9.00 13.04
C LEU A 200 8.71 -9.75 13.92
N ASP A 201 8.58 -11.07 14.05
CA ASP A 201 9.50 -11.91 14.84
C ASP A 201 10.92 -11.89 14.28
N LEU A 202 11.07 -11.81 12.95
CA LEU A 202 12.35 -11.65 12.27
C LEU A 202 12.92 -10.22 12.35
N GLY A 203 12.16 -9.27 12.90
CA GLY A 203 12.55 -7.87 13.05
C GLY A 203 12.82 -7.19 11.70
N VAL A 204 11.96 -7.36 10.71
CA VAL A 204 12.17 -6.72 9.39
C VAL A 204 12.26 -5.20 9.50
N GLU A 205 13.09 -4.59 8.63
CA GLU A 205 13.16 -3.14 8.51
C GLU A 205 11.78 -2.57 8.13
N TYR A 206 11.38 -1.45 8.73
CA TYR A 206 10.02 -0.88 8.62
C TYR A 206 8.91 -1.79 9.15
N GLY A 207 9.19 -2.66 10.13
CA GLY A 207 8.22 -3.59 10.73
C GLY A 207 6.92 -2.95 11.22
N TYR A 208 6.90 -1.65 11.52
CA TYR A 208 5.66 -0.92 11.82
C TYR A 208 4.61 -1.04 10.71
N VAL A 209 5.01 -1.20 9.45
CA VAL A 209 4.07 -1.41 8.32
C VAL A 209 3.34 -2.74 8.47
N LEU A 210 4.04 -3.81 8.86
CA LEU A 210 3.42 -5.12 9.10
C LEU A 210 2.51 -5.09 10.33
N ALA A 211 2.94 -4.40 11.39
CA ALA A 211 2.12 -4.23 12.59
C ALA A 211 0.84 -3.43 12.28
N LEU A 212 0.93 -2.34 11.52
CA LEU A 212 -0.22 -1.57 11.07
C LEU A 212 -1.17 -2.41 10.19
N ASP A 213 -0.64 -3.19 9.25
CA ASP A 213 -1.46 -4.06 8.40
C ASP A 213 -2.12 -5.20 9.20
N LEU A 214 -1.45 -5.76 10.21
CA LEU A 214 -2.06 -6.70 11.16
C LEU A 214 -3.20 -6.06 11.95
N ALA A 215 -3.01 -4.82 12.43
CA ALA A 215 -4.07 -4.10 13.13
C ALA A 215 -5.31 -3.92 12.26
N LYS A 216 -5.13 -3.47 11.00
CA LYS A 216 -6.21 -3.34 10.02
C LYS A 216 -6.89 -4.69 9.75
N LEU A 217 -6.12 -5.78 9.69
CA LEU A 217 -6.66 -7.12 9.50
C LEU A 217 -7.55 -7.54 10.68
N TYR A 218 -7.13 -7.31 11.92
CA TYR A 218 -7.95 -7.61 13.11
C TYR A 218 -9.19 -6.71 13.20
N GLN A 219 -9.06 -5.42 12.86
CA GLN A 219 -10.21 -4.51 12.76
C GLN A 219 -11.25 -5.04 11.76
N LYS A 220 -10.82 -5.48 10.57
CA LYS A 220 -11.73 -6.09 9.58
C LYS A 220 -12.37 -7.38 10.07
N LYS A 221 -11.62 -8.22 10.81
CA LYS A 221 -12.16 -9.44 11.43
C LYS A 221 -13.16 -9.14 12.55
N ALA A 222 -13.05 -8.00 13.22
CA ALA A 222 -14.00 -7.58 14.24
C ALA A 222 -15.36 -7.22 13.62
N ALA A 223 -15.34 -6.53 12.48
CA ALA A 223 -16.55 -6.13 11.74
C ALA A 223 -17.42 -7.29 11.22
N SER A 224 -16.91 -8.53 11.21
CA SER A 224 -17.62 -9.67 10.61
C SER A 224 -18.67 -10.34 11.53
N ALA A 225 -19.32 -9.59 12.43
CA ALA A 225 -20.40 -10.04 13.34
C ALA A 225 -20.10 -11.36 14.08
N ASP A 226 -18.92 -11.45 14.71
CA ASP A 226 -18.45 -12.63 15.43
C ASP A 226 -18.40 -12.32 16.94
N GLU A 227 -18.67 -13.31 17.80
CA GLU A 227 -18.76 -13.19 19.27
C GLU A 227 -17.47 -12.68 19.94
N LYS A 228 -16.38 -12.60 19.16
CA LYS A 228 -15.04 -12.17 19.60
C LYS A 228 -14.63 -10.78 19.11
N GLU A 229 -15.60 -9.91 18.83
CA GLU A 229 -15.35 -8.54 18.36
C GLU A 229 -14.36 -7.80 19.28
N GLN A 230 -14.65 -7.75 20.59
CA GLN A 230 -13.82 -7.06 21.58
C GLN A 230 -12.38 -7.61 21.64
N GLU A 231 -12.22 -8.94 21.58
CA GLU A 231 -10.90 -9.59 21.56
C GLU A 231 -10.08 -9.16 20.34
N LYS A 232 -10.72 -9.10 19.17
CA LYS A 232 -10.06 -8.70 17.92
C LYS A 232 -9.71 -7.22 17.90
N LEU A 233 -10.59 -6.36 18.40
CA LEU A 233 -10.30 -4.93 18.53
C LEU A 233 -9.15 -4.67 19.52
N ASN A 234 -9.08 -5.40 20.63
CA ASN A 234 -7.94 -5.34 21.56
C ASN A 234 -6.62 -5.82 20.89
N LYS A 235 -6.67 -6.89 20.08
CA LYS A 235 -5.52 -7.29 19.26
C LYS A 235 -5.12 -6.21 18.26
N ALA A 236 -6.09 -5.53 17.63
CA ALA A 236 -5.81 -4.42 16.73
C ALA A 236 -5.09 -3.28 17.47
N LEU A 237 -5.53 -2.90 18.68
CA LEU A 237 -4.82 -1.92 19.51
C LEU A 237 -3.39 -2.35 19.83
N TYR A 238 -3.19 -3.60 20.27
CA TYR A 238 -1.86 -4.12 20.57
C TYR A 238 -0.89 -3.94 19.39
N PHE A 239 -1.33 -4.27 18.17
CA PHE A 239 -0.51 -4.10 16.98
C PHE A 239 -0.30 -2.63 16.58
N LEU A 240 -1.22 -1.72 16.92
CA LEU A 240 -1.03 -0.28 16.69
C LEU A 240 -0.02 0.32 17.67
N ASP A 241 -0.05 -0.11 18.94
CA ASP A 241 0.96 0.27 19.93
C ASP A 241 2.35 -0.27 19.52
N LEU A 242 2.40 -1.51 19.02
CA LEU A 242 3.62 -2.07 18.45
C LEU A 242 4.09 -1.28 17.23
N ALA A 243 3.19 -0.93 16.30
CA ALA A 243 3.53 -0.13 15.12
C ALA A 243 4.11 1.23 15.49
N GLU A 244 3.51 1.91 16.48
CA GLU A 244 4.00 3.16 17.04
C GLU A 244 5.41 3.01 17.63
N SER A 245 5.64 1.97 18.44
CA SER A 245 6.96 1.71 19.04
C SER A 245 8.07 1.38 18.02
N LEU A 246 7.69 0.78 16.89
CA LEU A 246 8.61 0.42 15.80
C LEU A 246 8.81 1.56 14.80
N PHE A 247 8.10 2.68 14.93
CA PHE A 247 8.15 3.77 13.97
C PHE A 247 9.49 4.52 14.05
N SER A 248 10.23 4.54 12.94
CA SER A 248 11.60 5.07 12.89
C SER A 248 11.73 6.41 12.15
N GLY A 249 10.65 7.20 12.01
CA GLY A 249 10.72 8.55 11.45
C GLY A 249 10.86 8.64 9.92
N ASN A 250 10.41 7.63 9.17
CA ASN A 250 10.51 7.64 7.70
C ASN A 250 9.63 8.75 7.10
N ARG A 251 10.20 9.69 6.34
CA ARG A 251 9.47 10.80 5.68
C ARG A 251 8.36 10.34 4.73
N ASN A 252 8.48 9.13 4.17
CA ASN A 252 7.50 8.57 3.24
C ASN A 252 6.29 7.92 3.95
N TYR A 253 6.35 7.74 5.27
CA TYR A 253 5.28 7.15 6.07
C TYR A 253 4.94 8.07 7.23
N GLN A 254 3.77 8.66 7.16
CA GLN A 254 3.33 9.57 8.20
C GLN A 254 2.84 8.77 9.41
N ILE A 255 3.40 9.05 10.59
CA ILE A 255 2.95 8.46 11.87
C ILE A 255 1.45 8.65 12.11
N TRP A 256 0.85 9.68 11.49
CA TRP A 256 -0.57 9.99 11.52
C TRP A 256 -1.46 8.82 11.08
N GLU A 257 -1.01 7.97 10.15
CA GLU A 257 -1.81 6.81 9.72
C GLU A 257 -2.02 5.80 10.87
N ILE A 258 -1.01 5.62 11.72
CA ILE A 258 -1.10 4.76 12.92
C ILE A 258 -2.09 5.39 13.90
N TYR A 259 -1.98 6.69 14.16
CA TYR A 259 -2.86 7.40 15.09
C TYR A 259 -4.31 7.45 14.63
N VAL A 260 -4.56 7.73 13.35
CA VAL A 260 -5.92 7.70 12.79
C VAL A 260 -6.53 6.30 12.93
N THR A 261 -5.75 5.25 12.65
CA THR A 261 -6.22 3.86 12.81
C THR A 261 -6.47 3.52 14.28
N LYS A 262 -5.61 3.98 15.20
CA LYS A 262 -5.75 3.80 16.64
C LYS A 262 -6.99 4.48 17.19
N ALA A 263 -7.23 5.74 16.81
CA ALA A 263 -8.44 6.46 17.18
C ALA A 263 -9.71 5.73 16.69
N ARG A 264 -9.70 5.21 15.46
CA ARG A 264 -10.82 4.42 14.91
C ARG A 264 -11.10 3.14 15.70
N VAL A 265 -10.06 2.40 16.10
CA VAL A 265 -10.24 1.20 16.93
C VAL A 265 -10.75 1.56 18.32
N LEU A 266 -10.28 2.66 18.91
CA LEU A 266 -10.78 3.17 20.19
C LEU A 266 -12.26 3.57 20.11
N MET A 267 -12.68 4.21 19.02
CA MET A 267 -14.11 4.50 18.76
C MET A 267 -14.94 3.22 18.74
N ALA A 268 -14.46 2.17 18.06
CA ALA A 268 -15.13 0.87 17.99
C ALA A 268 -15.27 0.21 19.38
N LEU A 269 -14.23 0.35 20.21
CA LEU A 269 -14.20 -0.11 21.60
C LEU A 269 -15.01 0.80 22.55
N ARG A 270 -15.70 1.81 22.04
CA ARG A 270 -16.44 2.83 22.83
C ARG A 270 -15.57 3.62 23.82
N ARG A 271 -14.26 3.68 23.57
CA ARG A 271 -13.28 4.47 24.35
C ARG A 271 -13.18 5.89 23.77
N TYR A 272 -14.31 6.60 23.77
CA TYR A 272 -14.45 7.90 23.09
C TYR A 272 -13.50 8.97 23.61
N GLY A 273 -13.25 9.03 24.93
CA GLY A 273 -12.30 9.98 25.52
C GLY A 273 -10.86 9.78 25.05
N ASP A 274 -10.43 8.54 24.86
CA ASP A 274 -9.09 8.24 24.35
C ASP A 274 -8.99 8.54 22.85
N ALA A 275 -10.03 8.19 22.08
CA ALA A 275 -10.10 8.53 20.67
C ALA A 275 -10.06 10.04 20.43
N LEU A 276 -10.80 10.81 21.25
CA LEU A 276 -10.87 12.27 21.20
C LEU A 276 -9.48 12.90 21.40
N LYS A 277 -8.73 12.46 22.41
CA LYS A 277 -7.36 12.93 22.67
C LYS A 277 -6.45 12.71 21.46
N ILE A 278 -6.55 11.54 20.82
CA ILE A 278 -5.75 11.25 19.62
C ILE A 278 -6.16 12.16 18.46
N PHE A 279 -7.45 12.29 18.14
CA PHE A 279 -7.90 13.17 17.07
C PHE A 279 -7.49 14.64 17.29
N LYS A 280 -7.58 15.14 18.53
CA LYS A 280 -7.09 16.48 18.91
C LYS A 280 -5.57 16.65 18.76
N SER A 281 -4.80 15.56 18.76
CA SER A 281 -3.34 15.60 18.57
C SER A 281 -2.89 15.56 17.09
N LEU A 282 -3.78 15.20 16.17
CA LEU A 282 -3.46 15.16 14.74
C LEU A 282 -3.17 16.56 14.18
N PRO A 283 -2.28 16.71 13.19
CA PRO A 283 -2.06 17.98 12.51
C PRO A 283 -3.33 18.41 11.78
N SER A 284 -3.51 19.72 11.58
CA SER A 284 -4.72 20.28 10.94
C SER A 284 -5.07 19.59 9.63
N SER A 285 -4.08 19.33 8.77
CA SER A 285 -4.27 18.66 7.47
C SER A 285 -4.87 17.26 7.55
N GLU A 286 -4.68 16.55 8.66
CA GLU A 286 -5.23 15.21 8.89
C GLU A 286 -6.49 15.24 9.75
N ARG A 287 -6.53 16.14 10.74
CA ARG A 287 -7.67 16.32 11.64
C ARG A 287 -8.93 16.74 10.89
N PHE A 288 -8.78 17.66 9.94
CA PHE A 288 -9.90 18.22 9.17
C PHE A 288 -10.21 17.45 7.89
N ARG A 289 -9.55 16.30 7.64
CA ARG A 289 -10.06 15.38 6.60
C ARG A 289 -11.49 14.95 6.96
N PRO A 290 -12.44 14.94 6.01
CA PRO A 290 -13.87 14.77 6.31
C PRO A 290 -14.18 13.58 7.24
N SER A 291 -13.61 12.40 6.96
CA SER A 291 -13.81 11.20 7.79
C SER A 291 -13.29 11.36 9.23
N ASN A 292 -12.12 11.98 9.41
CA ASN A 292 -11.52 12.17 10.74
C ASN A 292 -12.23 13.28 11.53
N ALA A 293 -12.65 14.36 10.86
CA ALA A 293 -13.40 15.45 11.45
C ALA A 293 -14.75 14.96 12.01
N ASN A 294 -15.45 14.10 11.26
CA ASN A 294 -16.71 13.52 11.71
C ASN A 294 -16.53 12.57 12.90
N MET A 295 -15.47 11.77 12.92
CA MET A 295 -15.15 10.92 14.08
C MET A 295 -14.76 11.74 15.32
N LEU A 296 -14.05 12.86 15.13
CA LEU A 296 -13.71 13.80 16.19
C LEU A 296 -14.97 14.42 16.80
N ARG A 297 -15.91 14.90 15.96
CA ARG A 297 -17.22 15.42 16.40
C ARG A 297 -18.01 14.37 17.18
N LEU A 298 -18.10 13.16 16.65
CA LEU A 298 -18.78 12.05 17.34
C LEU A 298 -18.12 11.77 18.69
N ALA A 299 -16.79 11.67 18.76
CA ALA A 299 -16.08 11.43 20.01
C ALA A 299 -16.36 12.52 21.06
N ALA A 300 -16.34 13.79 20.64
CA ALA A 300 -16.61 14.95 21.49
C ALA A 300 -18.05 14.94 22.03
N LEU A 301 -19.03 14.64 21.17
CA LEU A 301 -20.43 14.52 21.56
C LEU A 301 -20.63 13.38 22.57
N MET A 302 -19.97 12.24 22.37
CA MET A 302 -20.05 11.10 23.29
C MET A 302 -19.41 11.36 24.65
N THR A 303 -18.46 12.30 24.74
CA THR A 303 -17.79 12.67 25.99
C THR A 303 -18.33 13.93 26.64
N GLY A 304 -19.22 14.67 25.95
CA GLY A 304 -19.68 16.00 26.39
C GLY A 304 -18.58 17.06 26.37
N GLU A 305 -17.49 16.83 25.62
CA GLU A 305 -16.41 17.81 25.47
C GLU A 305 -16.66 18.69 24.25
N ASP A 306 -16.18 19.93 24.29
CA ASP A 306 -16.18 20.80 23.12
C ASP A 306 -15.12 20.32 22.08
N PHE A 307 -15.50 20.35 20.80
CA PHE A 307 -14.65 20.00 19.65
C PHE A 307 -13.94 21.20 19.02
N GLY A 308 -14.10 22.39 19.61
CA GLY A 308 -13.36 23.61 19.26
C GLY A 308 -13.99 24.41 18.12
N ASP A 309 -13.15 25.24 17.48
CA ASP A 309 -13.54 26.34 16.58
C ASP A 309 -14.42 25.89 15.39
N LYS A 310 -15.75 26.04 15.53
CA LYS A 310 -16.78 25.54 14.60
C LYS A 310 -16.58 26.02 13.16
N LYS A 311 -16.10 27.25 12.97
CA LYS A 311 -15.89 27.89 11.66
C LYS A 311 -14.92 27.14 10.74
N LYS A 312 -13.84 26.55 11.29
CA LYS A 312 -12.87 25.80 10.47
C LYS A 312 -13.39 24.47 9.94
N TYR A 313 -14.51 23.98 10.48
CA TYR A 313 -15.11 22.73 10.03
C TYR A 313 -16.18 22.93 8.95
N GLU A 314 -16.69 24.16 8.79
CA GLU A 314 -17.64 24.55 7.73
C GLU A 314 -16.89 24.81 6.41
N GLU A 315 -15.65 25.33 6.45
CA GLU A 315 -14.81 25.57 5.26
C GLU A 315 -14.38 24.30 4.49
N PHE A 316 -14.60 23.09 5.04
CA PHE A 316 -14.25 21.81 4.41
C PHE A 316 -15.47 20.92 4.12
N SER A 317 -16.70 21.45 4.28
CA SER A 317 -17.95 20.70 4.09
C SER A 317 -18.63 20.97 2.74
N ASP A 318 -17.88 20.89 1.64
CA ASP A 318 -18.54 20.70 0.35
C ASP A 318 -19.06 19.24 0.30
N GLU A 319 -20.39 19.12 0.14
CA GLU A 319 -21.21 17.90 0.31
C GLU A 319 -20.78 16.68 -0.53
N PRO A 320 -21.22 15.48 -0.10
CA PRO A 320 -22.19 14.77 -0.94
C PRO A 320 -23.48 14.40 -0.19
N ALA A 321 -24.58 14.28 -0.94
CA ALA A 321 -25.90 13.98 -0.44
C ALA A 321 -25.99 12.65 0.35
N TRP A 322 -26.97 12.60 1.24
CA TRP A 322 -27.22 11.63 2.31
C TRP A 322 -26.99 10.11 2.01
N PRO A 323 -27.20 9.54 0.81
CA PRO A 323 -26.86 8.14 0.54
C PRO A 323 -25.34 7.93 0.34
N GLU A 324 -24.65 8.94 -0.19
CA GLU A 324 -23.22 8.92 -0.52
C GLU A 324 -22.37 9.42 0.64
N ALA A 325 -22.91 10.27 1.52
CA ALA A 325 -22.26 10.61 2.78
C ALA A 325 -22.10 9.38 3.67
N GLY A 326 -23.10 8.48 3.74
CA GLY A 326 -23.01 7.25 4.56
C GLY A 326 -21.99 6.22 4.05
N GLU A 327 -21.80 6.10 2.74
CA GLU A 327 -20.79 5.22 2.14
C GLU A 327 -19.41 5.92 2.05
N GLY A 328 -19.38 7.23 1.81
CA GLY A 328 -18.18 8.09 1.77
C GLY A 328 -17.63 8.50 3.15
N LEU A 329 -18.46 8.52 4.21
CA LEU A 329 -18.05 8.68 5.62
C LEU A 329 -17.03 7.62 6.05
N PHE A 330 -16.98 6.51 5.29
CA PHE A 330 -16.52 5.21 5.75
C PHE A 330 -15.80 4.38 4.69
N ASP A 331 -15.23 5.04 3.69
CA ASP A 331 -14.58 4.34 2.59
C ASP A 331 -13.39 3.47 3.06
N ASN A 332 -13.27 2.29 2.44
CA ASN A 332 -12.26 1.24 2.64
C ASN A 332 -12.08 0.57 4.03
N ASN A 333 -12.57 1.14 5.15
CA ASN A 333 -12.51 0.50 6.50
C ASN A 333 -13.67 0.87 7.44
N GLY A 334 -14.54 1.80 7.04
CA GLY A 334 -15.60 2.34 7.90
C GLY A 334 -16.95 1.63 7.79
N ALA A 335 -17.25 1.02 6.64
CA ALA A 335 -18.53 0.34 6.44
C ALA A 335 -18.73 -0.81 7.45
N GLY A 336 -17.62 -1.46 7.84
CA GLY A 336 -17.61 -2.44 8.92
C GLY A 336 -17.87 -1.82 10.30
N LEU A 337 -17.39 -0.61 10.57
CA LEU A 337 -17.64 0.12 11.82
C LEU A 337 -19.11 0.58 11.92
N LEU A 338 -19.73 0.98 10.80
CA LEU A 338 -21.16 1.29 10.74
C LEU A 338 -22.01 0.03 11.02
N GLN A 339 -21.56 -1.13 10.54
CA GLN A 339 -22.22 -2.41 10.82
C GLN A 339 -22.13 -2.82 12.29
N LEU A 340 -20.99 -2.55 12.95
CA LEU A 340 -20.80 -2.75 14.39
C LEU A 340 -21.59 -1.73 15.24
N ALA A 341 -21.75 -0.50 14.73
CA ALA A 341 -22.48 0.58 15.37
C ALA A 341 -24.00 0.39 15.38
N ARG A 342 -24.56 -0.26 14.35
CA ARG A 342 -26.01 -0.52 14.19
C ARG A 342 -26.60 -1.46 15.25
N GLY A 343 -25.79 -2.09 16.09
CA GLY A 343 -26.26 -2.94 17.21
C GLY A 343 -26.75 -2.18 18.45
N SER A 344 -26.74 -0.84 18.45
CA SER A 344 -27.15 -0.01 19.59
C SER A 344 -28.13 1.09 19.15
N LYS A 345 -29.35 1.09 19.72
CA LYS A 345 -30.36 2.15 19.54
C LYS A 345 -29.82 3.54 19.92
N ASP A 346 -28.92 3.62 20.89
CA ASP A 346 -28.32 4.88 21.30
C ASP A 346 -27.39 5.42 20.20
N MET A 347 -26.62 4.54 19.55
CA MET A 347 -25.71 4.92 18.47
C MET A 347 -26.47 5.34 17.20
N GLU A 348 -27.61 4.71 16.92
CA GLU A 348 -28.54 5.13 15.88
C GLU A 348 -29.11 6.53 16.17
N ASN A 349 -29.59 6.78 17.40
CA ASN A 349 -30.09 8.09 17.83
C ASN A 349 -29.00 9.18 17.82
N ILE A 350 -27.75 8.82 18.12
CA ILE A 350 -26.61 9.74 18.08
C ILE A 350 -26.21 10.06 16.64
N LEU A 351 -26.21 9.08 15.73
CA LEU A 351 -25.99 9.31 14.31
C LEU A 351 -27.11 10.20 13.72
N LEU A 352 -28.36 10.01 14.17
CA LEU A 352 -29.49 10.88 13.83
C LEU A 352 -29.38 12.29 14.42
N LYS A 353 -28.79 12.45 15.61
CA LYS A 353 -28.50 13.78 16.19
C LYS A 353 -27.38 14.50 15.45
N VAL A 354 -26.29 13.81 15.14
CA VAL A 354 -25.19 14.35 14.33
C VAL A 354 -25.69 14.73 12.94
N ALA A 355 -26.56 13.91 12.34
CA ALA A 355 -27.28 14.23 11.10
C ALA A 355 -28.09 15.53 11.21
N ALA A 356 -28.90 15.64 12.26
CA ALA A 356 -29.77 16.78 12.48
C ALA A 356 -28.99 18.07 12.76
N GLU A 357 -27.85 18.00 13.44
CA GLU A 357 -26.97 19.14 13.69
C GLU A 357 -26.27 19.62 12.40
N LEU A 358 -25.91 18.70 11.50
CA LEU A 358 -25.34 19.03 10.18
C LEU A 358 -26.37 19.75 9.29
N VAL A 359 -27.61 19.27 9.25
CA VAL A 359 -28.72 19.92 8.50
C VAL A 359 -29.13 21.26 9.12
N SER A 360 -28.98 21.41 10.43
CA SER A 360 -29.33 22.67 11.12
C SER A 360 -28.27 23.77 10.91
N ALA A 361 -27.03 23.38 10.61
CA ALA A 361 -25.96 24.33 10.25
C ALA A 361 -26.19 24.95 8.85
N GLU A 362 -26.84 24.24 7.92
CA GLU A 362 -27.18 24.75 6.58
C GLU A 362 -28.33 25.77 6.60
N LYS A 363 -29.31 25.59 7.50
CA LYS A 363 -30.46 26.52 7.60
C LYS A 363 -30.16 27.79 8.40
N GLY A 364 -29.03 27.86 9.09
CA GLY A 364 -28.57 29.07 9.81
C GLY A 364 -27.80 30.07 8.95
N GLY A 365 -27.53 29.75 7.68
CA GLY A 365 -26.88 30.63 6.70
C GLY A 365 -27.83 31.44 5.81
N GLU A 366 -29.14 31.16 5.89
CA GLU A 366 -30.20 31.94 5.24
C GLU A 366 -31.08 32.66 6.29
N SER A 367 -30.50 33.64 6.98
CA SER A 367 -31.28 34.70 7.66
C SER A 367 -30.46 35.98 7.79
#